data_AF-A0A1Y3MBQ5-F1
#
_entry.id   AF-A0A1Y3MBQ5-F1
#
_cell.length_a   1.000
_cell.length_b   1.000
_cell.length_c   1.000
_cell.angle_alpha   90.00
_cell.angle_beta   90.00
_cell.angle_gamma   90.00
#
_symmetry.space_group_name_H-M   'P 1'
#
loop_
_entity.id
_entity.type
_entity.pdbx_description
1 polymer ?
#
loop_
_entity_poly.entity_id
_entity_poly.type
_entity_poly.pdbx_seq_one_letter_code
_entity_poly.pdbx_strand_id
1 'polypeptide(L)'
;MKKLYLVISVLLNFIFGFLFGYALLGVLITVYSINCLFNGCSDMVEEWVGIVMGLVITLIISGILFPMIIFTNRKFLHAVKMRKKHYFLVIPPFFILGTFFSFYLRSSHIGPF
;
A
#
# COMPACT_ATOMS: atom_id res chain seq x y z
N MET A 1 6.70 -23.83 15.77
CA MET A 1 5.40 -23.12 15.59
C MET A 1 5.51 -21.60 15.74
N LYS A 2 5.76 -21.02 16.92
CA LYS A 2 5.73 -19.54 17.12
C LYS A 2 6.66 -18.73 16.20
N LYS A 3 7.89 -19.20 15.96
CA LYS A 3 8.84 -18.54 15.03
C LYS A 3 8.32 -18.53 13.58
N LEU A 4 7.70 -19.62 13.13
CA LEU A 4 7.14 -19.75 11.79
C LEU A 4 5.97 -18.77 11.59
N TYR A 5 5.07 -18.66 12.56
CA TYR A 5 3.99 -17.65 12.53
C TYR A 5 4.50 -16.22 12.49
N LEU A 6 5.61 -15.95 13.19
CA LEU A 6 6.24 -14.62 13.18
C LEU A 6 6.84 -14.30 11.81
N VAL A 7 7.54 -15.25 11.18
CA VAL A 7 8.07 -15.10 9.81
C VAL A 7 6.95 -14.88 8.79
N ILE A 8 5.87 -15.66 8.88
CA ILE A 8 4.70 -15.50 8.00
C ILE A 8 4.08 -14.11 8.23
N SER A 9 3.89 -13.69 9.48
CA SER A 9 3.33 -12.38 9.81
C SER A 9 4.20 -11.23 9.25
N VAL A 10 5.53 -11.37 9.29
CA VAL A 10 6.47 -10.42 8.71
C VAL A 10 6.31 -10.33 7.19
N LEU A 11 6.33 -11.46 6.48
CA LEU A 11 6.13 -11.53 5.03
C LEU A 11 4.79 -10.92 4.60
N LEU A 12 3.73 -11.23 5.34
CA LEU A 12 2.39 -10.79 5.02
C LEU A 12 2.22 -9.28 5.25
N ASN A 13 2.81 -8.74 6.31
CA ASN A 13 2.85 -7.28 6.52
C ASN A 13 3.73 -6.56 5.50
N PHE A 14 4.80 -7.18 5.01
CA PHE A 14 5.57 -6.65 3.88
C PHE A 14 4.71 -6.55 2.61
N ILE A 15 3.97 -7.62 2.26
CA ILE A 15 3.05 -7.62 1.11
C ILE A 15 1.96 -6.56 1.28
N PHE A 16 1.39 -6.44 2.47
CA PHE A 16 0.41 -5.40 2.76
C PHE A 16 0.99 -3.99 2.60
N GLY A 17 2.20 -3.75 3.09
CA GLY A 17 2.90 -2.48 2.91
C GLY A 17 3.19 -2.17 1.45
N PHE A 18 3.56 -3.18 0.67
CA PHE A 18 3.79 -3.09 -0.77
C PHE A 18 2.52 -2.67 -1.53
N LEU A 19 1.40 -3.36 -1.30
CA LEU A 19 0.12 -3.03 -1.93
C LEU A 19 -0.40 -1.66 -1.48
N PHE A 20 -0.17 -1.30 -0.21
CA PHE A 20 -0.48 0.04 0.28
C PHE A 20 0.30 1.13 -0.46
N GLY A 21 1.58 0.89 -0.78
CA GLY A 21 2.37 1.78 -1.63
C GLY A 21 1.75 2.00 -3.01
N TYR A 22 1.23 0.94 -3.64
CA TYR A 22 0.50 1.06 -4.91
C TYR A 22 -0.79 1.87 -4.80
N ALA A 23 -1.55 1.72 -3.71
CA ALA A 23 -2.72 2.56 -3.47
C ALA A 23 -2.33 4.03 -3.33
N LEU A 24 -1.27 4.34 -2.56
CA LEU A 24 -0.78 5.70 -2.41
C LEU A 24 -0.33 6.30 -3.74
N LEU A 25 0.35 5.52 -4.58
CA LEU A 25 0.70 5.94 -5.94
C LEU A 25 -0.55 6.24 -6.78
N GLY A 26 -1.59 5.41 -6.68
CA GLY A 26 -2.89 5.67 -7.32
C GLY A 26 -3.48 7.01 -6.91
N VAL A 27 -3.49 7.31 -5.61
CA VAL A 27 -3.94 8.61 -5.08
C VAL A 27 -3.09 9.77 -5.61
N LEU A 28 -1.76 9.62 -5.61
CA LEU A 28 -0.85 10.66 -6.09
C LEU A 28 -1.09 10.97 -7.58
N ILE A 29 -1.28 9.94 -8.40
CA ILE A 29 -1.62 10.10 -9.82
C ILE A 29 -2.95 10.84 -9.96
N THR A 30 -3.98 10.45 -9.20
CA THR A 30 -5.28 11.13 -9.22
C THR A 30 -5.15 12.61 -8.83
N VAL A 31 -4.42 12.93 -7.76
CA VAL A 31 -4.22 14.32 -7.31
C VAL A 31 -3.46 15.13 -8.36
N TYR A 32 -2.43 14.55 -8.96
CA TYR A 32 -1.68 15.18 -10.04
C TYR A 32 -2.55 15.48 -11.27
N SER A 33 -3.33 14.48 -11.72
CA SER A 33 -4.24 14.64 -12.86
C SER A 33 -5.33 15.68 -12.60
N ILE A 34 -5.89 15.74 -11.39
CA ILE A 34 -6.83 16.80 -11.00
C ILE A 34 -6.17 18.18 -11.09
N ASN A 35 -4.95 18.31 -10.57
CA ASN A 35 -4.23 19.59 -10.57
C ASN A 35 -3.88 20.04 -12.00
N CYS A 36 -3.52 19.12 -12.88
CA CYS A 36 -3.26 19.44 -14.28
C CYS A 36 -4.55 19.83 -15.04
N LEU A 37 -5.69 19.20 -14.72
CA LEU A 37 -7.01 19.56 -15.26
C LEU A 37 -7.41 20.99 -14.89
N PHE A 38 -7.15 21.39 -13.64
CA PHE A 38 -7.42 22.76 -13.18
C PHE A 38 -6.48 23.81 -13.79
N ASN A 39 -5.22 23.44 -14.06
CA ASN A 39 -4.20 24.35 -14.58
C ASN A 39 -4.04 24.30 -16.11
N GLY A 40 -4.84 23.49 -16.81
CA GLY A 40 -4.86 23.40 -18.27
C GLY A 40 -3.59 22.79 -18.88
N CYS A 41 -2.97 21.83 -18.19
CA CYS A 41 -1.68 21.26 -18.60
C CYS A 41 -1.79 20.20 -19.72
N SER A 42 -2.97 19.64 -19.99
CA SER A 42 -3.18 18.57 -20.99
C SER A 42 -4.61 18.53 -21.52
N ASP A 43 -4.84 17.72 -22.56
CA ASP A 43 -6.16 17.36 -23.06
C ASP A 43 -6.98 16.69 -21.95
N MET A 44 -8.20 17.21 -21.71
CA MET A 44 -9.07 16.74 -20.62
C MET A 44 -9.28 15.22 -20.66
N VAL A 45 -9.36 14.62 -21.85
CA VAL A 45 -9.69 13.19 -22.02
C VAL A 45 -8.63 12.28 -21.38
N GLU A 46 -7.34 12.57 -21.56
CA GLU A 46 -6.26 11.73 -20.99
C GLU A 46 -6.21 11.85 -19.46
N GLU A 47 -6.45 13.04 -18.93
CA GLU A 47 -6.47 13.28 -17.48
C GLU A 47 -7.67 12.64 -16.80
N TRP A 48 -8.86 12.70 -17.40
CA TRP A 48 -10.04 12.00 -16.88
C TRP A 48 -9.80 10.49 -16.76
N VAL A 49 -9.11 9.90 -17.73
CA VAL A 49 -8.70 8.48 -17.66
C VAL A 49 -7.73 8.26 -16.51
N GLY A 50 -6.73 9.13 -16.33
CA GLY A 50 -5.80 9.06 -15.18
C GLY A 50 -6.49 9.16 -13.82
N ILE A 51 -7.46 10.07 -13.68
CA ILE A 51 -8.27 10.26 -12.47
C ILE A 51 -9.09 9.00 -12.17
N VAL A 52 -9.85 8.50 -13.16
CA VAL A 52 -10.72 7.32 -13.01
C VAL A 52 -9.89 6.08 -12.68
N MET A 53 -8.80 5.86 -13.41
CA MET A 53 -7.92 4.71 -13.16
C MET A 53 -7.26 4.77 -11.78
N GLY A 54 -6.76 5.94 -11.36
CA GLY A 54 -6.16 6.12 -10.04
C GLY A 54 -7.17 5.91 -8.90
N LEU A 55 -8.42 6.37 -9.07
CA LEU A 55 -9.51 6.15 -8.11
C LEU A 55 -9.91 4.68 -8.01
N VAL A 56 -10.08 4.00 -9.14
CA VAL A 56 -10.47 2.58 -9.17
C VAL A 56 -9.41 1.72 -8.50
N ILE A 57 -8.13 1.94 -8.84
CA ILE A 57 -7.01 1.23 -8.21
C ILE A 57 -7.01 1.49 -6.70
N THR A 58 -7.15 2.75 -6.28
CA THR A 58 -7.16 3.11 -4.87
C THR A 58 -8.33 2.46 -4.13
N LEU A 59 -9.54 2.48 -4.69
CA LEU A 59 -10.74 1.92 -4.06
C LEU A 59 -10.67 0.40 -3.91
N ILE A 60 -10.27 -0.31 -4.96
CA ILE A 60 -10.15 -1.76 -4.94
C ILE A 60 -9.10 -2.18 -3.91
N ILE A 61 -7.94 -1.51 -3.93
CA ILE A 61 -6.84 -1.85 -3.03
C ILE A 61 -7.20 -1.47 -1.59
N SER A 62 -7.64 -0.24 -1.32
CA SER A 62 -7.93 0.21 0.06
C SER A 62 -9.13 -0.50 0.70
N GLY A 63 -10.21 -0.74 -0.06
CA GLY A 63 -11.43 -1.39 0.43
C GLY A 63 -11.20 -2.82 0.89
N ILE A 64 -10.24 -3.52 0.27
CA ILE A 64 -9.90 -4.91 0.61
C ILE A 64 -8.74 -4.96 1.60
N LEU A 65 -7.69 -4.14 1.43
CA LEU A 65 -6.50 -4.22 2.27
C LEU A 65 -6.75 -3.84 3.71
N PHE A 66 -7.47 -2.74 3.98
CA PHE A 66 -7.60 -2.26 5.35
C PHE A 66 -8.28 -3.28 6.27
N PRO A 67 -9.42 -3.89 5.88
CA PRO A 67 -10.04 -4.95 6.66
C PRO A 67 -9.14 -6.19 6.79
N MET A 68 -8.46 -6.56 5.70
CA MET A 68 -7.63 -7.76 5.65
C MET A 68 -6.40 -7.63 6.56
N ILE A 69 -5.75 -6.46 6.59
CA ILE A 69 -4.64 -6.14 7.49
C ILE A 69 -5.09 -6.29 8.96
N ILE A 70 -6.21 -5.68 9.33
CA ILE A 70 -6.72 -5.70 10.70
C ILE A 70 -7.06 -7.12 11.14
N PHE A 71 -7.81 -7.86 10.32
CA PHE A 71 -8.21 -9.23 10.64
C PHE A 71 -7.00 -10.16 10.78
N THR A 72 -6.06 -10.06 9.84
CA THR A 72 -4.88 -10.91 9.79
C THR A 72 -3.97 -10.64 10.98
N ASN A 73 -3.70 -9.37 11.30
CA ASN A 73 -2.87 -9.01 12.45
C ASN A 73 -3.52 -9.38 13.80
N ARG A 74 -4.86 -9.30 13.93
CA ARG A 74 -5.57 -9.80 15.12
C ARG A 74 -5.41 -11.32 15.28
N LYS A 75 -5.57 -12.07 14.19
CA LYS A 75 -5.45 -13.55 14.20
C LYS A 75 -4.03 -14.00 14.57
N PHE A 76 -3.01 -13.33 14.02
CA PHE A 76 -1.60 -13.62 14.36
C PHE A 76 -1.27 -13.31 15.81
N LEU A 77 -1.74 -12.17 16.35
CA LEU A 77 -1.53 -11.83 17.75
C LEU A 77 -2.12 -12.92 18.68
N HIS A 78 -3.31 -13.42 18.36
CA HIS A 78 -3.94 -14.49 19.12
C HIS A 78 -3.16 -15.82 19.04
N ALA A 79 -2.66 -16.18 17.84
CA ALA A 79 -1.93 -17.43 17.63
C ALA A 79 -0.55 -17.46 18.31
N VAL A 80 0.19 -16.34 18.30
CA VAL A 80 1.56 -16.28 18.82
C VAL A 80 1.59 -16.13 20.35
N LYS A 81 0.49 -15.67 20.98
CA LYS A 81 0.38 -15.35 22.42
C LYS A 81 1.55 -14.48 22.93
N MET A 82 2.08 -13.60 22.09
CA MET A 82 3.16 -12.68 22.46
C MET A 82 2.60 -11.40 23.09
N ARG A 83 3.42 -10.72 23.92
CA ARG A 83 3.09 -9.39 24.43
C ARG A 83 2.93 -8.42 23.26
N LYS A 84 1.79 -7.74 23.18
CA LYS A 84 1.43 -6.75 22.15
C LYS A 84 2.58 -5.77 21.82
N LYS A 85 3.36 -5.37 22.83
CA LYS A 85 4.52 -4.47 22.69
C LYS A 85 5.60 -4.98 21.72
N HIS A 86 5.91 -6.28 21.72
CA HIS A 86 6.92 -6.84 20.82
C HIS A 86 6.37 -7.01 19.40
N TYR A 87 5.09 -7.38 19.28
CA TYR A 87 4.40 -7.51 17.99
C TYR A 87 4.36 -6.16 17.24
N PHE A 88 4.07 -5.07 17.98
CA PHE A 88 4.04 -3.72 17.43
C PHE A 88 5.44 -3.18 17.09
N LEU A 89 6.52 -3.74 17.63
CA LEU A 89 7.87 -3.28 17.33
C LEU A 89 8.43 -3.92 16.05
N VAL A 90 7.98 -5.13 15.72
CA VAL A 90 8.47 -5.90 14.57
C VAL A 90 7.70 -5.57 13.30
N ILE A 91 6.38 -5.38 13.35
CA ILE A 91 5.53 -5.28 12.15
C ILE A 91 5.63 -3.97 11.37
N PRO A 92 5.57 -2.79 12.01
CA PRO A 92 5.63 -1.52 11.29
C PRO A 92 6.87 -1.36 10.41
N PRO A 93 8.09 -1.77 10.84
CA PRO A 93 9.28 -1.73 9.98
C PRO A 93 9.11 -2.48 8.66
N PHE A 94 8.54 -3.69 8.68
CA PHE A 94 8.37 -4.49 7.46
C PHE A 94 7.26 -3.97 6.56
N PHE A 95 6.19 -3.42 7.16
CA PHE A 95 5.16 -2.71 6.40
C PHE A 95 5.77 -1.50 5.67
N ILE A 96 6.53 -0.68 6.39
CA ILE A 96 7.24 0.47 5.83
C ILE A 96 8.21 0.03 4.72
N LEU A 97 8.97 -1.04 4.95
CA LEU A 97 9.90 -1.60 3.96
C LEU A 97 9.17 -2.02 2.67
N GLY A 98 8.01 -2.67 2.79
CA GLY A 98 7.16 -3.02 1.65
C GLY A 98 6.69 -1.80 0.88
N THR A 99 6.25 -0.76 1.59
CA THR A 99 5.84 0.50 0.97
C THR A 99 7.00 1.16 0.22
N PHE A 100 8.18 1.28 0.84
CA PHE A 100 9.37 1.82 0.16
C PHE A 100 9.77 1.00 -1.06
N PHE A 101 9.68 -0.32 -0.98
CA PHE A 101 10.00 -1.21 -2.09
C PHE A 101 9.06 -0.99 -3.30
N SER A 102 7.77 -0.74 -3.05
CA SER A 102 6.81 -0.37 -4.10
C SER A 102 7.19 0.94 -4.79
N PHE A 103 7.53 1.98 -4.01
CA PHE A 103 8.00 3.26 -4.58
C PHE A 103 9.30 3.12 -5.35
N TYR A 104 10.27 2.35 -4.83
CA TYR A 104 11.54 2.10 -5.48
C TYR A 104 11.33 1.43 -6.85
N LEU A 105 10.55 0.35 -6.91
CA LEU A 105 10.26 -0.34 -8.18
C LEU A 105 9.56 0.57 -9.19
N ARG A 106 8.63 1.40 -8.72
CA ARG A 106 7.94 2.35 -9.60
C ARG A 106 8.93 3.36 -10.18
N SER A 107 9.80 3.92 -9.34
CA SER A 107 10.83 4.89 -9.75
C SER A 107 11.90 4.30 -10.66
N SER A 108 12.18 3.00 -10.58
CA SER A 108 13.23 2.34 -11.36
C SER A 108 12.77 1.79 -12.71
N HIS A 109 11.47 1.42 -12.84
CA HIS A 109 10.94 0.82 -14.08
C HIS A 109 10.15 1.77 -14.97
N ILE A 110 9.68 2.88 -14.42
CA ILE A 110 8.96 3.91 -15.15
C ILE A 110 9.75 5.17 -14.88
N GLY A 111 10.40 5.71 -15.91
CA GLY A 111 11.17 6.95 -15.82
C GLY A 111 10.38 8.07 -15.15
N PRO A 112 11.05 9.17 -14.76
CA PRO A 112 10.33 10.30 -14.20
C PRO A 112 9.25 10.70 -15.21
N PHE A 113 8.06 10.94 -14.68
CA PHE A 113 6.89 11.42 -15.41
C PHE A 113 7.24 12.32 -16.61
#